data_AF-A0A1I9G8J9-F1
#
_entry.id   AF-A0A1I9G8J9-F1
#
_cell.length_a   1.000
_cell.length_b   1.000
_cell.length_c   1.000
_cell.angle_alpha   90.00
_cell.angle_beta   90.00
_cell.angle_gamma   90.00
#
_symmetry.space_group_name_H-M   'P 1'
#
loop_
_entity.id
_entity.type
_entity.pdbx_description
1 polymer ?
#
loop_
_entity_poly.entity_id
_entity_poly.type
_entity_poly.pdbx_seq_one_letter_code
_entity_poly.pdbx_strand_id
1 'polypeptide(L)'
;MNEYRVPEINVQNGVLKALSFMFEYIGEMAKDYIYAVTPLLVDALMERDIVHRQIAMDAVAHLTLGVYGFGCEDALIHIFNYVWPNMLENSPHVIQRFVFACDAMRVSLGPIKVLQYCLQALWHPARKVREPIWKVFNNLILGSQDALVSGYPRVPNTERNNFVRYELDYVL
;
A
#
# COMPACT_ATOMS: atom_id res chain seq x y z
N MET A 1 -5.60 13.12 -18.57
CA MET A 1 -6.38 13.48 -17.37
C MET A 1 -7.70 14.18 -17.70
N ASN A 2 -7.78 15.07 -18.70
CA ASN A 2 -9.05 15.72 -19.08
C ASN A 2 -10.17 14.73 -19.44
N GLU A 3 -9.85 13.64 -20.15
CA GLU A 3 -10.82 12.59 -20.51
C GLU A 3 -11.45 11.88 -19.30
N TYR A 4 -10.77 11.86 -18.15
CA TYR A 4 -11.32 11.27 -16.93
C TYR A 4 -12.46 12.11 -16.33
N ARG A 5 -12.57 13.39 -16.71
CA ARG A 5 -13.65 14.28 -16.26
C ARG A 5 -14.98 14.00 -16.97
N VAL A 6 -14.96 13.21 -18.04
CA VAL A 6 -16.19 12.78 -18.72
C VAL A 6 -16.95 11.83 -17.80
N PRO A 7 -18.24 12.05 -17.54
CA PRO A 7 -19.04 11.24 -16.60
C PRO A 7 -19.44 9.87 -17.18
N GLU A 8 -18.54 9.22 -17.93
CA GLU A 8 -18.73 7.91 -18.51
C GLU A 8 -17.73 6.92 -17.91
N ILE A 9 -18.24 5.99 -17.10
CA ILE A 9 -17.42 5.06 -16.32
C ILE A 9 -16.48 4.19 -17.18
N ASN A 10 -16.91 3.84 -18.40
CA ASN A 10 -16.10 3.05 -19.33
C ASN A 10 -14.88 3.84 -19.82
N VAL A 11 -15.06 5.14 -20.08
CA VAL A 11 -13.98 6.04 -20.47
C VAL A 11 -13.01 6.21 -19.31
N GLN A 12 -13.52 6.45 -18.10
CA GLN A 12 -12.69 6.58 -16.90
C GLN A 12 -11.87 5.32 -16.61
N ASN A 13 -12.49 4.14 -16.73
CA ASN A 13 -11.80 2.84 -16.62
C ASN A 13 -10.72 2.66 -17.70
N GLY A 14 -10.98 3.12 -18.93
CA GLY A 14 -10.01 3.14 -20.01
C GLY A 14 -8.80 4.02 -19.69
N VAL A 15 -9.04 5.22 -19.16
CA VAL A 15 -7.98 6.15 -18.75
C VAL A 15 -7.12 5.56 -17.63
N LEU A 16 -7.73 4.94 -16.61
CA LEU A 16 -6.98 4.31 -15.53
C LEU A 16 -6.12 3.13 -16.00
N LYS A 17 -6.63 2.29 -16.92
CA LYS A 17 -5.85 1.20 -17.51
C LYS A 17 -4.66 1.73 -18.28
N ALA A 18 -4.87 2.77 -19.09
CA ALA A 18 -3.80 3.42 -19.83
C ALA A 18 -2.75 4.02 -18.89
N LEU A 19 -3.18 4.65 -17.78
CA LEU A 19 -2.26 5.14 -16.75
C LEU A 19 -1.45 4.02 -16.11
N SER A 20 -2.06 2.87 -15.79
CA SER A 20 -1.36 1.71 -15.22
C SER A 20 -0.21 1.24 -16.11
N PHE A 21 -0.51 0.96 -17.39
CA PHE A 21 0.52 0.54 -18.37
C PHE A 21 1.56 1.63 -18.64
N MET A 22 1.13 2.90 -18.67
CA MET A 22 2.05 4.01 -18.88
C MET A 22 3.06 4.09 -17.74
N PHE A 23 2.63 4.01 -16.47
CA PHE A 23 3.54 4.04 -15.32
C PHE A 23 4.49 2.84 -15.29
N GLU A 24 4.00 1.66 -15.63
CA GLU A 24 4.84 0.48 -15.79
C GLU A 24 5.94 0.69 -16.85
N TYR A 25 5.58 1.32 -17.98
CA TYR A 25 6.50 1.54 -19.10
C TYR A 25 7.52 2.65 -18.83
N ILE A 26 7.08 3.79 -18.28
CA ILE A 26 7.96 4.95 -18.09
C ILE A 26 8.88 4.83 -16.86
N GLY A 27 8.54 3.95 -15.91
CA GLY A 27 9.35 3.65 -14.72
C GLY A 27 9.73 4.90 -13.94
N GLU A 28 11.04 5.19 -13.88
CA GLU A 28 11.60 6.31 -13.10
C GLU A 28 11.12 7.70 -13.53
N MET A 29 10.69 7.87 -14.79
CA MET A 29 10.15 9.16 -15.25
C MET A 29 8.81 9.50 -14.57
N ALA A 30 8.15 8.53 -13.93
CA ALA A 30 6.90 8.76 -13.20
C ALA A 30 7.04 9.75 -12.03
N LYS A 31 8.26 9.94 -11.49
CA LYS A 31 8.54 10.85 -10.36
C LYS A 31 8.15 12.30 -10.62
N ASP A 32 8.28 12.75 -11.87
CA ASP A 32 7.97 14.12 -12.26
C ASP A 32 6.45 14.34 -12.41
N TYR A 33 5.66 13.26 -12.43
CA TYR A 33 4.22 13.29 -12.67
C TYR A 33 3.37 12.91 -11.46
N ILE A 34 3.96 12.34 -10.40
CA ILE A 34 3.21 11.80 -9.25
C ILE A 34 2.24 12.82 -8.64
N TYR A 35 2.70 14.05 -8.40
CA TYR A 35 1.86 15.10 -7.82
C TYR A 35 0.70 15.52 -8.75
N ALA A 36 0.92 15.51 -10.06
CA ALA A 36 -0.11 15.87 -11.02
C ALA A 36 -1.22 14.80 -11.11
N VAL A 37 -0.88 13.52 -10.94
CA VAL A 37 -1.82 12.40 -11.07
C VAL A 37 -2.47 12.05 -9.73
N THR A 38 -1.87 12.43 -8.60
CA THR A 38 -2.38 12.13 -7.25
C THR A 38 -3.87 12.44 -7.06
N PRO A 39 -4.40 13.64 -7.42
CA PRO A 39 -5.84 13.93 -7.25
C PRO A 39 -6.76 12.98 -8.03
N LEU A 40 -6.34 12.57 -9.23
CA LEU A 40 -7.09 11.63 -10.06
C LEU A 40 -7.12 10.24 -9.43
N LEU A 41 -5.97 9.75 -8.93
CA LEU A 41 -5.92 8.44 -8.27
C LEU A 41 -6.69 8.43 -6.96
N VAL A 42 -6.65 9.52 -6.19
CA VAL A 42 -7.42 9.67 -4.95
C VAL A 42 -8.92 9.58 -5.24
N ASP A 43 -9.41 10.31 -6.24
CA ASP A 43 -10.80 10.22 -6.69
C ASP A 43 -11.15 8.78 -7.10
N ALA A 44 -10.34 8.17 -7.97
CA ALA A 44 -10.54 6.81 -8.44
C ALA A 44 -10.54 5.74 -7.34
N LEU A 45 -9.76 5.92 -6.27
CA LEU A 45 -9.71 5.02 -5.11
C LEU A 45 -10.91 5.15 -4.18
N MET A 46 -11.69 6.23 -4.28
CA MET A 46 -12.89 6.47 -3.47
C MET A 46 -14.18 6.08 -4.19
N GLU A 47 -14.13 5.83 -5.49
CA GLU A 47 -15.35 5.56 -6.26
C GLU A 47 -16.09 4.33 -5.79
N ARG A 48 -17.41 4.36 -5.93
CA ARG A 48 -18.30 3.27 -5.48
C ARG A 48 -18.04 1.96 -6.23
N ASP A 49 -17.68 2.05 -7.51
CA ASP A 49 -17.45 0.86 -8.34
C ASP A 49 -16.15 0.14 -7.98
N ILE A 50 -16.26 -1.16 -7.75
CA ILE A 50 -15.13 -2.01 -7.34
C ILE A 50 -14.11 -2.18 -8.46
N VAL A 51 -14.55 -2.16 -9.72
CA VAL A 51 -13.65 -2.34 -10.88
C VAL A 51 -12.80 -1.09 -11.05
N HIS A 52 -13.40 0.08 -10.86
CA HIS A 52 -12.69 1.35 -10.84
C HIS A 52 -11.55 1.38 -9.81
N ARG A 53 -11.87 1.08 -8.54
CA ARG A 53 -10.86 1.00 -7.46
C ARG A 53 -9.80 -0.07 -7.71
N GLN A 54 -10.19 -1.20 -8.30
CA GLN A 54 -9.24 -2.27 -8.66
C GLN A 54 -8.19 -1.79 -9.66
N ILE A 55 -8.61 -1.08 -10.72
CA ILE A 55 -7.69 -0.56 -11.74
C ILE A 55 -6.85 0.58 -11.15
N ALA A 56 -7.45 1.42 -10.30
CA ALA A 56 -6.73 2.49 -9.62
C ALA A 56 -5.61 1.94 -8.72
N MET A 57 -5.86 0.90 -7.92
CA MET A 57 -4.83 0.25 -7.09
C MET A 57 -3.71 -0.37 -7.91
N ASP A 58 -4.04 -0.91 -9.08
CA ASP A 58 -3.04 -1.43 -10.02
C ASP A 58 -2.13 -0.32 -10.55
N ALA A 59 -2.72 0.80 -10.98
CA ALA A 59 -1.97 1.98 -11.43
C ALA A 59 -1.09 2.57 -10.32
N VAL A 60 -1.61 2.61 -9.08
CA VAL A 60 -0.84 3.02 -7.89
C VAL A 60 0.35 2.10 -7.66
N ALA A 61 0.20 0.78 -7.81
CA ALA A 61 1.30 -0.16 -7.60
C ALA A 61 2.44 0.10 -8.60
N HIS A 62 2.14 0.25 -9.89
CA HIS A 62 3.14 0.54 -10.92
C HIS A 62 3.79 1.92 -10.74
N LEU A 63 3.00 2.95 -10.43
CA LEU A 63 3.51 4.27 -10.09
C LEU A 63 4.47 4.19 -8.90
N THR A 64 4.08 3.49 -7.83
CA THR A 64 4.86 3.36 -6.61
C THR A 64 6.20 2.68 -6.87
N LEU A 65 6.21 1.58 -7.63
CA LEU A 65 7.45 0.89 -8.01
C LEU A 65 8.35 1.77 -8.89
N GLY A 66 7.77 2.53 -9.83
CA GLY A 66 8.52 3.43 -10.70
C GLY A 66 9.21 4.57 -9.95
N VAL A 67 8.61 5.08 -8.88
CA VAL A 67 9.18 6.20 -8.09
C VAL A 67 10.04 5.76 -6.90
N TYR A 68 10.41 4.49 -6.82
CA TYR A 68 11.29 3.98 -5.77
C TYR A 68 12.62 4.75 -5.71
N GLY A 69 12.97 5.26 -4.53
CA GLY A 69 14.26 5.93 -4.29
C GLY A 69 14.37 7.37 -4.81
N PHE A 70 13.27 7.97 -5.27
CA PHE A 70 13.26 9.35 -5.80
C PHE A 70 12.71 10.41 -4.83
N GLY A 71 12.48 10.07 -3.56
CA GLY A 71 12.06 11.05 -2.55
C GLY A 71 10.60 11.48 -2.66
N CYS A 72 9.71 10.58 -3.11
CA CYS A 72 8.26 10.85 -3.28
C CYS A 72 7.40 10.24 -2.16
N GLU A 73 7.97 9.98 -0.98
CA GLU A 73 7.31 9.27 0.11
C GLU A 73 6.09 10.03 0.68
N ASP A 74 6.07 11.37 0.56
CA ASP A 74 4.97 12.22 0.98
C ASP A 74 3.71 12.05 0.11
N ALA A 75 3.87 11.99 -1.21
CA ALA A 75 2.79 11.70 -2.14
C ALA A 75 2.32 10.25 -1.99
N LEU A 76 3.27 9.31 -1.84
CA LEU A 76 2.96 7.91 -1.65
C LEU A 76 2.20 7.63 -0.35
N ILE A 77 2.57 8.26 0.77
CA ILE A 77 1.85 8.07 2.05
C ILE A 77 0.44 8.65 1.96
N HIS A 78 0.28 9.77 1.26
CA HIS A 78 -1.03 10.35 0.99
C HIS A 78 -1.91 9.37 0.20
N ILE A 79 -1.42 8.84 -0.92
CA ILE A 79 -2.13 7.84 -1.73
C ILE A 79 -2.42 6.57 -0.92
N PHE A 80 -1.46 6.10 -0.11
CA PHE A 80 -1.61 4.89 0.68
C PHE A 80 -2.77 4.97 1.68
N ASN A 81 -3.05 6.16 2.22
CA ASN A 81 -4.23 6.38 3.07
C ASN A 81 -5.57 6.12 2.35
N TYR A 82 -5.62 6.26 1.01
CA TYR A 82 -6.79 5.94 0.20
C TYR A 82 -6.78 4.50 -0.32
N VAL A 83 -5.60 3.88 -0.45
CA VAL A 83 -5.50 2.45 -0.76
C VAL A 83 -5.93 1.60 0.45
N TRP A 84 -5.51 1.98 1.66
CA TRP A 84 -5.67 1.16 2.87
C TRP A 84 -7.11 0.71 3.18
N PRO A 85 -8.15 1.58 3.07
CA PRO A 85 -9.54 1.18 3.35
C PRO A 85 -10.08 0.07 2.43
N ASN A 86 -9.49 -0.14 1.25
CA ASN A 86 -9.89 -1.18 0.30
C ASN A 86 -9.61 -2.61 0.81
N MET A 87 -8.94 -2.77 1.96
CA MET A 87 -8.67 -4.08 2.56
C MET A 87 -9.94 -4.87 2.93
N LEU A 88 -11.09 -4.20 3.15
CA LEU A 88 -12.33 -4.83 3.63
C LEU A 88 -13.27 -5.29 2.51
N GLU A 89 -12.79 -5.24 1.27
CA GLU A 89 -13.50 -5.72 0.09
C GLU A 89 -13.60 -7.24 0.06
N ASN A 90 -14.68 -7.76 -0.51
CA ASN A 90 -14.90 -9.21 -0.58
C ASN A 90 -14.36 -9.81 -1.89
N SER A 91 -14.19 -9.00 -2.94
CA SER A 91 -13.79 -9.49 -4.26
C SER A 91 -12.33 -9.95 -4.25
N PRO A 92 -12.03 -11.19 -4.69
CA PRO A 92 -10.66 -11.70 -4.72
C PRO A 92 -9.76 -10.88 -5.64
N HIS A 93 -10.29 -10.36 -6.76
CA HIS A 93 -9.53 -9.52 -7.69
C HIS A 93 -9.12 -8.18 -7.07
N VAL A 94 -10.00 -7.58 -6.26
CA VAL A 94 -9.72 -6.33 -5.56
C VAL A 94 -8.69 -6.56 -4.46
N ILE A 95 -8.84 -7.63 -3.67
CA ILE A 95 -7.88 -7.99 -2.62
C ILE A 95 -6.49 -8.26 -3.21
N GLN A 96 -6.40 -8.93 -4.36
CA GLN A 96 -5.11 -9.15 -5.03
C GLN A 96 -4.42 -7.84 -5.40
N ARG A 97 -5.16 -6.87 -5.96
CA ARG A 97 -4.60 -5.55 -6.31
C ARG A 97 -4.29 -4.71 -5.07
N PHE A 98 -5.08 -4.80 -4.01
CA PHE A 98 -4.76 -4.20 -2.72
C PHE A 98 -3.43 -4.72 -2.16
N VAL A 99 -3.24 -6.05 -2.14
CA VAL A 99 -2.00 -6.67 -1.66
C VAL A 99 -0.82 -6.28 -2.55
N PHE A 100 -1.01 -6.21 -3.87
CA PHE A 100 0.02 -5.76 -4.80
C PHE A 100 0.43 -4.29 -4.56
N ALA A 101 -0.53 -3.40 -4.38
CA ALA A 101 -0.26 -2.00 -4.01
C ALA A 101 0.47 -1.90 -2.66
N CYS A 102 0.10 -2.70 -1.66
CA CYS A 102 0.81 -2.72 -0.38
C CYS A 102 2.25 -3.23 -0.51
N ASP A 103 2.50 -4.22 -1.38
CA ASP A 103 3.85 -4.72 -1.62
C ASP A 103 4.73 -3.72 -2.40
N ALA A 104 4.14 -2.98 -3.34
CA ALA A 104 4.80 -1.84 -3.97
C ALA A 104 5.15 -0.75 -2.93
N MET A 105 4.21 -0.42 -2.03
CA MET A 105 4.43 0.53 -0.94
C MET A 105 5.53 0.06 0.02
N ARG A 106 5.67 -1.25 0.28
CA ARG A 106 6.76 -1.79 1.09
C ARG A 106 8.12 -1.40 0.52
N VAL A 107 8.26 -1.41 -0.81
CA VAL A 107 9.51 -1.06 -1.49
C VAL A 107 9.75 0.46 -1.41
N SER A 108 8.76 1.28 -1.78
CA SER A 108 8.97 2.73 -1.95
C SER A 108 8.75 3.60 -0.72
N LEU A 109 7.77 3.28 0.14
CA LEU A 109 7.61 3.92 1.45
C LEU A 109 8.49 3.30 2.53
N GLY A 110 8.94 2.07 2.30
CA GLY A 110 9.71 1.27 3.24
C GLY A 110 8.83 0.34 4.10
N PRO A 111 9.41 -0.80 4.53
CA PRO A 111 8.67 -1.86 5.21
C PRO A 111 8.14 -1.45 6.59
N ILE A 112 8.83 -0.54 7.29
CA ILE A 112 8.42 -0.09 8.62
C ILE A 112 7.13 0.73 8.55
N LYS A 113 6.95 1.56 7.51
CA LYS A 113 5.71 2.33 7.32
C LYS A 113 4.53 1.40 7.07
N VAL A 114 4.67 0.44 6.18
CA VAL A 114 3.60 -0.54 5.93
C VAL A 114 3.33 -1.40 7.18
N LEU A 115 4.37 -1.79 7.92
CA LEU A 115 4.21 -2.50 9.20
C LEU A 115 3.36 -1.70 10.20
N GLN A 116 3.56 -0.38 10.31
CA GLN A 116 2.78 0.48 11.22
C GLN A 116 1.27 0.44 10.92
N TYR A 117 0.88 0.31 9.64
CA TYR A 117 -0.52 0.14 9.25
C TYR A 117 -1.02 -1.27 9.60
N CYS A 118 -0.21 -2.31 9.36
CA CYS A 118 -0.56 -3.70 9.69
C CYS A 118 -0.76 -3.93 11.19
N LEU A 119 0.08 -3.34 12.06
CA LEU A 119 0.09 -3.59 13.50
C LEU A 119 -1.26 -3.37 14.18
N GLN A 120 -2.06 -2.43 13.69
CA GLN A 120 -3.38 -2.12 14.25
C GLN A 120 -4.39 -3.25 14.06
N ALA A 121 -4.17 -4.12 13.06
CA ALA A 121 -5.18 -5.07 12.60
C ALA A 121 -4.74 -6.55 12.68
N LEU A 122 -3.45 -6.84 12.92
CA LEU A 122 -2.91 -8.21 13.01
C LEU A 122 -3.66 -9.09 14.03
N TRP A 123 -3.89 -8.56 15.23
CA TRP A 123 -4.60 -9.26 16.31
C TRP A 123 -6.05 -8.79 16.50
N HIS A 124 -6.63 -8.14 15.50
CA HIS A 124 -8.01 -7.63 15.59
C HIS A 124 -9.01 -8.77 15.84
N PRO A 125 -10.06 -8.65 16.67
CA PRO A 125 -10.98 -9.76 16.99
C PRO A 125 -11.75 -10.31 15.79
N ALA A 126 -12.10 -9.45 14.83
CA ALA A 126 -12.82 -9.84 13.62
C ALA A 126 -11.91 -10.55 12.61
N ARG A 127 -12.28 -11.77 12.22
CA ARG A 127 -11.58 -12.57 11.20
C ARG A 127 -11.47 -11.84 9.86
N LYS A 128 -12.54 -11.15 9.45
CA LYS A 128 -12.60 -10.38 8.19
C LYS A 128 -11.53 -9.28 8.10
N VAL A 129 -11.12 -8.72 9.23
CA VAL A 129 -10.05 -7.70 9.30
C VAL A 129 -8.67 -8.36 9.29
N ARG A 130 -8.51 -9.47 10.03
CA ARG A 130 -7.22 -10.18 10.13
C ARG A 130 -6.77 -10.79 8.81
N GLU A 131 -7.65 -11.48 8.10
CA GLU A 131 -7.29 -12.25 6.90
C GLU A 131 -6.52 -11.45 5.82
N PRO A 132 -6.97 -10.26 5.37
CA PRO A 132 -6.21 -9.47 4.40
C PRO A 132 -4.89 -8.93 4.98
N ILE A 133 -4.89 -8.54 6.26
CA ILE A 133 -3.70 -7.95 6.91
C ILE A 133 -2.59 -8.96 7.13
N TRP A 134 -2.93 -10.20 7.49
CA TRP A 134 -1.95 -11.28 7.57
C TRP A 134 -1.31 -11.58 6.20
N LYS A 135 -2.03 -11.41 5.09
CA LYS A 135 -1.43 -11.54 3.75
C LYS A 135 -0.38 -10.45 3.49
N VAL A 136 -0.69 -9.19 3.81
CA VAL A 136 0.26 -8.07 3.67
C VAL A 136 1.47 -8.27 4.58
N PHE A 137 1.24 -8.69 5.84
CA PHE A 137 2.31 -8.95 6.80
C PHE A 137 3.22 -10.12 6.39
N ASN A 138 2.66 -11.18 5.82
CA ASN A 138 3.46 -12.28 5.28
C ASN A 138 4.37 -11.79 4.15
N ASN A 139 3.88 -10.93 3.26
CA ASN A 139 4.72 -10.32 2.21
C ASN A 139 5.81 -9.41 2.80
N LEU A 140 5.53 -8.67 3.88
CA LEU A 140 6.55 -7.90 4.59
C LEU A 140 7.69 -8.78 5.11
N ILE A 141 7.36 -9.89 5.75
CA ILE A 141 8.35 -10.86 6.23
C ILE A 141 9.15 -11.43 5.06
N LEU A 142 8.48 -11.89 4.00
CA LEU A 142 9.15 -12.49 2.85
C LEU A 142 10.08 -11.51 2.12
N GLY A 143 9.68 -10.24 2.00
CA GLY A 143 10.40 -9.25 1.20
C GLY A 143 11.44 -8.42 1.96
N SER A 144 11.32 -8.27 3.28
CA SER A 144 12.16 -7.32 4.05
C SER A 144 12.36 -7.72 5.52
N GLN A 145 12.49 -9.01 5.82
CA GLN A 145 12.61 -9.55 7.18
C GLN A 145 13.60 -8.80 8.08
N ASP A 146 14.81 -8.55 7.58
CA ASP A 146 15.89 -7.93 8.35
C ASP A 146 15.54 -6.48 8.75
N ALA A 147 15.00 -5.72 7.80
CA ALA A 147 14.56 -4.34 8.06
C ALA A 147 13.46 -4.26 9.13
N LEU A 148 12.58 -5.28 9.23
CA LEU A 148 11.50 -5.30 10.23
C LEU A 148 12.02 -5.41 11.67
N VAL A 149 13.23 -5.91 11.91
CA VAL A 149 13.81 -6.03 13.26
C VAL A 149 13.80 -4.68 13.97
N SER A 150 14.11 -3.60 13.25
CA SER A 150 14.07 -2.23 13.76
C SER A 150 12.66 -1.64 13.95
N GLY A 151 11.66 -2.22 13.29
CA GLY A 151 10.28 -1.72 13.27
C GLY A 151 9.30 -2.40 14.24
N TYR A 152 9.64 -3.58 14.79
CA TYR A 152 8.74 -4.29 15.69
C TYR A 152 8.48 -3.51 17.00
N PRO A 153 7.22 -3.42 17.45
CA PRO A 153 6.89 -2.73 18.70
C PRO A 153 7.47 -3.49 19.90
N ARG A 154 7.79 -2.74 20.96
CA ARG A 154 8.20 -3.33 22.23
C ARG A 154 6.98 -3.95 22.92
N VAL A 155 7.02 -5.25 23.18
CA VAL A 155 6.00 -5.96 23.94
C VAL A 155 6.55 -6.25 25.35
N PRO A 156 5.88 -5.82 26.42
CA PRO A 156 6.34 -6.07 27.79
C PRO A 156 6.27 -7.56 28.13
N ASN A 157 7.13 -7.99 29.04
CA ASN A 157 7.07 -9.36 29.55
C ASN A 157 5.76 -9.61 30.33
N THR A 158 5.37 -10.87 30.37
CA THR A 158 4.28 -11.36 31.21
C THR A 158 4.86 -12.26 32.30
N GLU A 159 4.06 -12.64 33.29
CA GLU A 159 4.49 -13.57 34.34
C GLU A 159 5.04 -14.90 33.79
N ARG A 160 4.57 -15.32 32.61
CA ARG A 160 4.92 -16.61 31.99
C ARG A 160 5.98 -16.50 30.90
N ASN A 161 6.06 -15.37 30.20
CA ASN A 161 6.84 -15.24 28.96
C ASN A 161 7.68 -13.97 28.94
N ASN A 162 8.93 -14.11 28.48
CA ASN A 162 9.85 -13.01 28.19
C ASN A 162 9.74 -12.62 26.70
N PHE A 163 9.25 -11.41 26.43
CA PHE A 163 9.04 -10.86 25.07
C PHE A 163 9.98 -9.69 24.74
N VAL A 164 10.61 -9.08 25.75
CA VAL A 164 11.53 -7.94 25.57
C VAL A 164 12.85 -8.40 24.93
N ARG A 165 13.34 -7.62 23.97
CA ARG A 165 14.65 -7.79 23.30
C ARG A 165 15.67 -6.89 23.99
N TYR A 166 16.30 -7.39 25.07
CA TYR A 166 17.16 -6.58 25.95
C TYR A 166 18.43 -6.08 25.27
N GLU A 167 18.92 -6.79 24.26
CA GLU A 167 20.12 -6.42 23.50
C GLU A 167 19.97 -5.09 22.78
N LEU A 168 18.73 -4.68 22.46
CA LEU A 168 18.43 -3.39 21.85
C LEU A 168 18.40 -2.23 22.85
N ASP A 169 18.43 -2.51 24.16
CA ASP A 169 18.43 -1.48 25.21
C ASP A 169 19.86 -1.09 25.67
N TYR A 170 20.90 -1.73 25.13
CA TYR A 170 22.27 -1.39 25.49
C TYR A 170 22.66 0.02 25.04
N VAL A 171 23.13 0.81 25.99
CA VAL A 171 23.76 2.13 25.76
C VAL A 171 25.19 2.00 26.27
N LEU A 172 26.15 2.10 25.36
CA LEU A 172 27.59 2.05 25.64
C LEU A 172 28.15 3.42 25.99
#